data_AF-A0A2V8VSY4-F1
#
_entry.id   AF-A0A2V8VSY4-F1
#
_cell.length_a   1.000
_cell.length_b   1.000
_cell.length_c   1.000
_cell.angle_alpha   90.00
_cell.angle_beta   90.00
_cell.angle_gamma   90.00
#
_symmetry.space_group_name_H-M   'P 1'
#
loop_
_entity.id
_entity.type
_entity.pdbx_description
1 polymer ?
#
loop_
_entity_poly.entity_id
_entity_poly.type
_entity_poly.pdbx_seq_one_letter_code
_entity_poly.pdbx_strand_id
1 'polypeptide(L)'
;MKRSILVVAVLVLSVSLFSTVGAERAGAQGPAGAGASSAAQGSSKSSDSKGGHSLNPIKWVKKDKGSKSSADSNGSRSDTEKKLTPKLQAQGVLPANANATDACAPFTALNECLATLHASHNLGIEFKCLRASVTAVLTNADLSGCKAAGGDKALSLSKAIRAQSPEADAKGATKNAEQQAKDDLKDLGA
;
A
#
# COMPACT_ATOMS: atom_id res chain seq x y z
N MET A 1 33.45 35.58 -8.06
CA MET A 1 34.56 35.26 -7.14
C MET A 1 34.33 36.01 -5.83
N LYS A 2 34.21 35.29 -4.70
CA LYS A 2 34.77 35.62 -3.37
C LYS A 2 34.00 34.83 -2.30
N ARG A 3 34.73 33.87 -1.72
CA ARG A 3 34.37 33.05 -0.56
C ARG A 3 34.69 33.84 0.71
N SER A 4 33.94 33.62 1.78
CA SER A 4 34.31 33.90 3.19
C SER A 4 33.35 33.05 4.04
N ILE A 5 33.66 31.80 4.41
CA ILE A 5 34.56 31.30 5.48
C ILE A 5 34.09 31.68 6.90
N LEU A 6 33.52 30.66 7.57
CA LEU A 6 33.60 30.25 8.98
C LEU A 6 33.46 31.28 10.11
N VAL A 7 32.43 31.09 10.94
CA VAL A 7 32.44 31.48 12.36
C VAL A 7 31.75 30.39 13.21
N VAL A 8 32.60 29.63 13.91
CA VAL A 8 32.49 29.19 15.32
C VAL A 8 31.52 28.05 15.69
N ALA A 9 32.15 26.99 16.19
CA ALA A 9 31.62 25.84 16.89
C ALA A 9 31.03 26.19 18.26
N VAL A 10 29.98 25.48 18.67
CA VAL A 10 29.65 25.26 20.08
C VAL A 10 29.36 23.78 20.29
N LEU A 11 30.29 23.13 20.99
CA LEU A 11 30.16 21.83 21.63
C LEU A 11 29.17 21.94 22.80
N VAL A 12 28.13 21.11 22.84
CA VAL A 12 27.58 20.61 24.12
C VAL A 12 27.14 19.15 23.95
N LEU A 13 27.88 18.26 24.61
CA LEU A 13 27.44 16.91 24.93
C LEU A 13 26.22 16.98 25.85
N SER A 14 25.17 16.23 25.54
CA SER A 14 24.20 15.79 26.55
C SER A 14 23.86 14.32 26.33
N VAL A 15 24.72 13.48 26.87
CA VAL A 15 24.42 12.09 27.22
C VAL A 15 23.33 12.11 28.29
N SER A 16 22.24 11.37 28.09
CA SER A 16 21.28 11.07 29.14
C SER A 16 20.93 9.58 29.06
N LEU A 17 21.62 8.80 29.90
CA LEU A 17 21.18 7.48 30.32
C LEU A 17 20.07 7.66 31.36
N PHE A 18 18.92 7.02 31.16
CA PHE A 18 18.07 6.55 32.24
C PHE A 18 17.48 5.20 31.87
N SER A 19 17.97 4.17 32.55
CA SER A 19 17.37 2.85 32.67
C SER A 19 16.38 2.87 33.83
N THR A 20 15.18 2.31 33.69
CA THR A 20 14.42 1.77 34.83
C THR A 20 13.60 0.53 34.45
N VAL A 21 13.70 -0.44 35.35
CA VAL A 21 13.24 -1.82 35.40
C VAL A 21 11.81 -1.92 35.97
N GLY A 22 11.06 -2.99 35.60
CA GLY A 22 9.90 -3.50 36.36
C GLY A 22 8.98 -4.37 35.48
N ALA A 23 9.03 -5.71 35.60
CA ALA A 23 8.15 -6.55 36.46
C ALA A 23 6.74 -6.73 35.85
N GLU A 24 6.08 -7.88 35.72
CA GLU A 24 6.27 -9.26 36.19
C GLU A 24 5.35 -10.20 35.37
N ARG A 25 5.54 -11.52 35.52
CA ARG A 25 4.72 -12.59 34.92
C ARG A 25 3.56 -12.99 35.83
N ALA A 26 2.41 -13.35 35.24
CA ALA A 26 1.44 -14.39 35.64
C ALA A 26 0.09 -14.05 34.98
N GLY A 27 -0.77 -14.95 34.49
CA GLY A 27 -0.82 -16.40 34.45
C GLY A 27 -2.15 -16.78 33.75
N ALA A 28 -2.18 -17.98 33.17
CA ALA A 28 -3.33 -18.85 32.92
C ALA A 28 -4.63 -18.31 32.27
N GLN A 29 -5.07 -18.97 31.19
CA GLN A 29 -6.30 -19.81 31.13
C GLN A 29 -6.76 -20.02 29.68
N GLY A 30 -7.11 -21.27 29.37
CA GLY A 30 -7.28 -21.83 28.04
C GLY A 30 -8.64 -21.57 27.34
N PRO A 31 -8.99 -22.43 26.36
CA PRO A 31 -9.98 -22.16 25.31
C PRO A 31 -11.38 -22.70 25.64
N ALA A 32 -12.43 -22.12 25.03
CA ALA A 32 -13.61 -22.81 24.49
C ALA A 32 -14.71 -21.79 24.15
N GLY A 33 -15.02 -21.65 22.86
CA GLY A 33 -16.28 -21.07 22.39
C GLY A 33 -17.08 -22.17 21.69
N ALA A 34 -18.06 -22.72 22.39
CA ALA A 34 -19.05 -23.65 21.86
C ALA A 34 -20.39 -22.92 21.61
N GLY A 35 -21.08 -23.31 20.55
CA GLY A 35 -22.45 -22.92 20.21
C GLY A 35 -22.71 -23.35 18.76
N ALA A 36 -23.17 -24.59 18.50
CA ALA A 36 -24.58 -25.04 18.53
C ALA A 36 -25.42 -24.32 17.44
N SER A 37 -26.16 -24.97 16.53
CA SER A 37 -26.95 -26.19 16.67
C SER A 37 -27.49 -26.71 15.32
N SER A 38 -27.98 -27.96 15.35
CA SER A 38 -29.09 -28.55 14.56
C SER A 38 -28.74 -29.12 13.16
N ALA A 39 -29.22 -30.30 12.72
CA ALA A 39 -30.31 -31.15 13.21
C ALA A 39 -30.19 -32.61 12.68
N ALA A 40 -30.83 -33.53 13.44
CA ALA A 40 -31.60 -34.72 13.03
C ALA A 40 -30.95 -35.75 12.07
N GLN A 41 -30.62 -36.96 12.55
CA GLN A 41 -31.47 -38.17 12.60
C GLN A 41 -31.88 -38.76 11.24
N GLY A 42 -31.53 -40.04 11.04
CA GLY A 42 -32.32 -40.93 10.18
C GLY A 42 -31.51 -41.87 9.30
N SER A 43 -31.07 -43.00 9.85
CA SER A 43 -30.67 -44.18 9.07
C SER A 43 -31.90 -44.83 8.44
N SER A 44 -31.87 -45.24 7.17
CA SER A 44 -32.41 -46.53 6.67
C SER A 44 -32.19 -46.73 5.17
N LYS A 45 -32.03 -48.00 4.82
CA LYS A 45 -31.70 -48.58 3.51
C LYS A 45 -32.94 -48.64 2.60
N SER A 46 -32.67 -48.72 1.29
CA SER A 46 -33.20 -49.69 0.30
C SER A 46 -33.80 -49.09 -0.98
N SER A 47 -33.13 -49.44 -2.09
CA SER A 47 -33.67 -49.91 -3.37
C SER A 47 -34.42 -48.97 -4.33
N ASP A 48 -34.23 -49.30 -5.62
CA ASP A 48 -35.03 -48.99 -6.80
C ASP A 48 -34.60 -47.82 -7.71
N SER A 49 -33.69 -48.17 -8.62
CA SER A 49 -33.85 -48.12 -10.08
C SER A 49 -34.69 -46.97 -10.69
N LYS A 50 -34.01 -46.01 -11.34
CA LYS A 50 -34.35 -45.56 -12.71
C LYS A 50 -33.34 -44.53 -13.25
N GLY A 51 -32.74 -44.88 -14.40
CA GLY A 51 -32.42 -43.97 -15.50
C GLY A 51 -31.51 -42.76 -15.24
N GLY A 52 -30.21 -42.91 -15.51
CA GLY A 52 -29.28 -41.79 -15.62
C GLY A 52 -28.16 -42.11 -16.60
N HIS A 53 -28.37 -41.73 -17.85
CA HIS A 53 -27.47 -42.01 -18.97
C HIS A 53 -26.22 -41.12 -18.92
N SER A 54 -25.07 -41.72 -19.28
CA SER A 54 -23.84 -41.10 -19.80
C SER A 54 -23.05 -40.16 -18.88
N LEU A 55 -21.96 -40.70 -18.33
CA LEU A 55 -20.83 -39.94 -17.82
C LEU A 55 -20.05 -39.30 -19.00
N ASN A 56 -20.36 -38.05 -19.33
CA ASN A 56 -19.51 -37.20 -20.17
C ASN A 56 -18.89 -36.08 -19.32
N PRO A 57 -17.61 -36.17 -18.92
CA PRO A 57 -17.00 -35.18 -18.04
C PRO A 57 -16.21 -34.12 -18.85
N ILE A 58 -16.83 -33.36 -19.77
CA ILE A 58 -16.15 -32.20 -20.39
C ILE A 58 -17.16 -31.14 -20.83
N LYS A 59 -17.77 -30.36 -19.93
CA LYS A 59 -18.49 -29.11 -20.30
C LYS A 59 -18.42 -27.95 -19.29
N TRP A 60 -17.38 -27.85 -18.46
CA TRP A 60 -17.18 -26.68 -17.59
C TRP A 60 -15.96 -25.83 -17.98
N VAL A 61 -15.83 -25.53 -19.27
CA VAL A 61 -15.17 -24.29 -19.68
C VAL A 61 -16.24 -23.38 -20.30
N LYS A 62 -17.07 -22.81 -19.42
CA LYS A 62 -17.76 -21.59 -19.77
C LYS A 62 -16.67 -20.52 -19.78
N LYS A 63 -16.32 -20.11 -20.98
CA LYS A 63 -15.41 -19.00 -21.28
C LYS A 63 -16.05 -17.73 -20.71
N ASP A 64 -15.83 -17.46 -19.44
CA ASP A 64 -16.11 -16.15 -18.86
C ASP A 64 -15.09 -15.16 -19.45
N LYS A 65 -15.63 -14.25 -20.24
CA LYS A 65 -14.96 -13.11 -20.86
C LYS A 65 -14.51 -12.18 -19.72
N GLY A 66 -13.33 -12.41 -19.15
CA GLY A 66 -12.82 -11.54 -18.08
C GLY A 66 -11.46 -11.87 -17.46
N SER A 67 -10.95 -13.10 -17.58
CA SER A 67 -9.66 -13.44 -16.97
C SER A 67 -8.49 -13.07 -17.88
N LYS A 68 -8.12 -11.79 -17.90
CA LYS A 68 -6.86 -11.32 -18.50
C LYS A 68 -5.72 -11.83 -17.63
N SER A 69 -4.94 -12.75 -18.21
CA SER A 69 -3.69 -13.29 -17.68
C SER A 69 -2.77 -12.18 -17.16
N SER A 70 -2.17 -12.40 -15.99
CA SER A 70 -1.36 -11.43 -15.22
C SER A 70 -0.12 -10.90 -15.96
N ALA A 71 0.29 -11.51 -17.08
CA ALA A 71 1.39 -10.99 -17.91
C ALA A 71 0.97 -9.78 -18.79
N ASP A 72 -0.30 -9.70 -19.17
CA ASP A 72 -0.87 -8.67 -20.04
C ASP A 72 -1.33 -7.42 -19.26
N SER A 73 -1.37 -7.53 -17.93
CA SER A 73 -1.75 -6.43 -17.02
C SER A 73 -0.59 -5.46 -16.77
N ASN A 74 0.67 -5.94 -16.82
CA ASN A 74 1.83 -5.10 -16.60
C ASN A 74 2.18 -4.23 -17.82
N GLY A 75 1.97 -4.75 -19.04
CA GLY A 75 2.05 -3.94 -20.27
C GLY A 75 1.04 -2.80 -20.25
N SER A 76 -0.24 -3.12 -19.99
CA SER A 76 -1.30 -2.11 -19.87
C SER A 76 -1.04 -1.08 -18.77
N ARG A 77 -0.42 -1.49 -17.65
CA ARG A 77 -0.07 -0.59 -16.56
C ARG A 77 1.08 0.34 -16.93
N SER A 78 2.18 -0.18 -17.47
CA SER A 78 3.33 0.63 -17.88
C SER A 78 2.95 1.64 -18.98
N ASP A 79 2.08 1.25 -19.91
CA ASP A 79 1.56 2.17 -20.93
C ASP A 79 0.72 3.29 -20.32
N THR A 80 -0.10 2.99 -19.30
CA THR A 80 -0.87 4.00 -18.55
C THR A 80 0.05 4.96 -17.81
N GLU A 81 1.06 4.44 -17.10
CA GLU A 81 2.04 5.25 -16.36
C GLU A 81 2.85 6.18 -17.29
N LYS A 82 3.26 5.69 -18.47
CA LYS A 82 3.92 6.54 -19.49
C LYS A 82 3.04 7.68 -19.96
N LYS A 83 1.74 7.42 -20.16
CA LYS A 83 0.75 8.46 -20.53
C LYS A 83 0.51 9.46 -19.40
N LEU A 84 0.57 9.04 -18.13
CA LEU A 84 0.42 9.91 -16.96
C LEU A 84 1.65 10.80 -16.71
N THR A 85 2.84 10.29 -16.98
CA THR A 85 4.12 10.96 -16.67
C THR A 85 4.17 12.44 -17.08
N PRO A 86 3.86 12.85 -18.33
CA PRO A 86 3.94 14.26 -18.72
C PRO A 86 2.95 15.14 -17.94
N LYS A 87 1.75 14.63 -17.65
CA LYS A 87 0.74 15.35 -16.86
C LYS A 87 1.19 15.53 -15.42
N LEU A 88 1.69 14.47 -14.78
CA LEU A 88 2.17 14.52 -13.40
C LEU A 88 3.39 15.44 -13.25
N GLN A 89 4.26 15.48 -14.25
CA GLN A 89 5.39 16.41 -14.30
C GLN A 89 4.94 17.87 -14.47
N ALA A 90 3.98 18.12 -15.37
CA ALA A 90 3.43 19.46 -15.58
C ALA A 90 2.74 20.03 -14.34
N GLN A 91 2.16 19.16 -13.50
CA GLN A 91 1.56 19.53 -12.21
C GLN A 91 2.58 19.70 -11.08
N GLY A 92 3.85 19.33 -11.29
CA GLY A 92 4.88 19.32 -10.24
C GLY A 92 4.77 18.15 -9.25
N VAL A 93 3.79 17.27 -9.42
CA VAL A 93 3.58 16.07 -8.59
C VAL A 93 4.73 15.08 -8.76
N LEU A 94 5.29 15.01 -9.96
CA LEU A 94 6.46 14.22 -10.29
C LEU A 94 7.62 15.14 -10.72
N PRO A 95 8.86 14.92 -10.24
CA PRO A 95 10.01 15.66 -10.73
C PRO A 95 10.20 15.53 -12.25
N ALA A 96 10.67 16.59 -12.91
CA ALA A 96 10.84 16.62 -14.37
C ALA A 96 11.79 15.52 -14.92
N ASN A 97 12.71 15.02 -14.09
CA ASN A 97 13.65 13.95 -14.42
C ASN A 97 13.21 12.56 -13.96
N ALA A 98 12.02 12.42 -13.36
CA ALA A 98 11.46 11.16 -12.90
C ALA A 98 10.28 10.74 -13.79
N ASN A 99 9.99 9.44 -13.86
CA ASN A 99 8.83 8.91 -14.57
C ASN A 99 7.92 8.11 -13.63
N ALA A 100 6.64 8.00 -13.99
CA ALA A 100 5.65 7.35 -13.13
C ALA A 100 5.91 5.84 -13.01
N THR A 101 6.47 5.19 -14.03
CA THR A 101 6.78 3.76 -13.98
C THR A 101 7.80 3.43 -12.90
N ASP A 102 8.91 4.18 -12.83
CA ASP A 102 9.93 3.97 -11.80
C ASP A 102 9.45 4.38 -10.41
N ALA A 103 8.71 5.50 -10.32
CA ALA A 103 8.16 5.96 -9.05
C ALA A 103 7.13 4.97 -8.47
N CYS A 104 6.31 4.35 -9.35
CA CYS A 104 5.23 3.44 -8.98
C CYS A 104 5.61 1.96 -8.96
N ALA A 105 6.80 1.57 -9.42
CA ALA A 105 7.26 0.19 -9.42
C ALA A 105 7.14 -0.53 -8.06
N PRO A 106 7.41 0.12 -6.90
CA PRO A 106 7.27 -0.53 -5.59
C PRO A 106 5.82 -0.73 -5.13
N PHE A 107 4.83 -0.17 -5.83
CA PHE A 107 3.41 -0.26 -5.47
C PHE A 107 2.69 -1.34 -6.25
N THR A 108 1.96 -2.18 -5.53
CA THR A 108 1.11 -3.22 -6.10
C THR A 108 -0.04 -2.64 -6.94
N ALA A 109 -0.60 -1.50 -6.52
CA ALA A 109 -1.69 -0.81 -7.19
C ALA A 109 -1.28 0.58 -7.70
N LEU A 110 -1.63 0.90 -8.96
CA LEU A 110 -1.31 2.20 -9.57
C LEU A 110 -2.03 3.34 -8.86
N ASN A 111 -3.32 3.15 -8.54
CA ASN A 111 -4.10 4.12 -7.76
C ASN A 111 -3.43 4.53 -6.45
N GLU A 112 -2.86 3.56 -5.72
CA GLU A 112 -2.19 3.81 -4.46
C GLU A 112 -0.88 4.59 -4.65
N CYS A 113 -0.12 4.30 -5.72
CA CYS A 113 1.04 5.10 -6.08
C CYS A 113 0.67 6.56 -6.38
N LEU A 114 -0.32 6.78 -7.24
CA LEU A 114 -0.76 8.13 -7.63
C LEU A 114 -1.29 8.90 -6.43
N ALA A 115 -2.08 8.25 -5.57
CA ALA A 115 -2.54 8.87 -4.33
C ALA A 115 -1.36 9.21 -3.39
N THR A 116 -0.34 8.36 -3.33
CA THR A 116 0.86 8.64 -2.53
C THR A 116 1.68 9.81 -3.09
N LEU A 117 1.80 9.91 -4.42
CA LEU A 117 2.45 11.04 -5.11
C LEU A 117 1.71 12.36 -4.83
N HIS A 118 0.39 12.37 -5.01
CA HIS A 118 -0.44 13.55 -4.72
C HIS A 118 -0.40 13.93 -3.24
N ALA A 119 -0.48 12.96 -2.33
CA ALA A 119 -0.39 13.24 -0.90
C ALA A 119 0.98 13.82 -0.53
N SER A 120 2.06 13.29 -1.10
CA SER A 120 3.42 13.81 -0.94
C SER A 120 3.52 15.26 -1.40
N HIS A 121 3.06 15.55 -2.61
CA HIS A 121 3.08 16.89 -3.18
C HIS A 121 2.23 17.88 -2.39
N ASN A 122 0.97 17.54 -2.09
CA ASN A 122 0.02 18.43 -1.42
C ASN A 122 0.45 18.79 0.02
N LEU A 123 1.11 17.86 0.71
CA LEU A 123 1.53 18.04 2.10
C LEU A 123 2.98 18.50 2.24
N GLY A 124 3.72 18.64 1.12
CA GLY A 124 5.15 18.96 1.15
C GLY A 124 5.99 17.87 1.85
N ILE A 125 5.54 16.63 1.79
CA ILE A 125 6.22 15.49 2.40
C ILE A 125 7.10 14.83 1.33
N GLU A 126 8.34 14.48 1.68
CA GLU A 126 9.23 13.73 0.80
C GLU A 126 8.61 12.40 0.33
N PHE A 127 8.44 12.23 -0.99
CA PHE A 127 7.81 11.04 -1.58
C PHE A 127 8.51 9.74 -1.16
N LYS A 128 9.84 9.76 -1.04
CA LYS A 128 10.63 8.60 -0.57
C LYS A 128 10.18 8.11 0.81
N CYS A 129 9.82 9.02 1.72
CA CYS A 129 9.37 8.68 3.06
C CYS A 129 7.98 8.04 3.03
N LEU A 130 7.02 8.68 2.35
CA LEU A 130 5.67 8.16 2.22
C LEU A 130 5.65 6.83 1.49
N ARG A 131 6.38 6.70 0.39
CA ARG A 131 6.51 5.46 -0.36
C ARG A 131 7.03 4.34 0.53
N ALA A 132 8.15 4.55 1.24
CA ALA A 132 8.71 3.53 2.11
C ALA A 132 7.73 3.11 3.24
N SER A 133 6.95 4.04 3.78
CA SER A 133 5.91 3.70 4.77
C SER A 133 4.72 2.95 4.16
N VAL A 134 4.28 3.31 2.95
CA VAL A 134 3.11 2.69 2.31
C VAL A 134 3.44 1.31 1.75
N THR A 135 4.60 1.15 1.12
CA THR A 135 4.97 -0.13 0.48
C THR A 135 5.74 -1.06 1.40
N ALA A 136 6.32 -0.54 2.49
CA ALA A 136 7.35 -1.22 3.29
C ALA A 136 8.57 -1.71 2.47
N VAL A 137 8.74 -1.18 1.25
CA VAL A 137 9.90 -1.48 0.40
C VAL A 137 10.94 -0.38 0.59
N LEU A 138 12.05 -0.76 1.22
CA LEU A 138 13.24 0.07 1.28
C LEU A 138 13.99 -0.01 -0.05
N THR A 139 14.30 1.13 -0.64
CA THR A 139 15.26 1.21 -1.74
C THR A 139 16.56 1.82 -1.23
N ASN A 140 17.58 1.92 -2.08
CA ASN A 140 18.84 2.61 -1.78
C ASN A 140 18.70 4.14 -1.57
N ALA A 141 17.49 4.64 -1.28
CA ALA A 141 17.24 6.04 -1.01
C ALA A 141 17.57 6.33 0.46
N ASP A 142 18.21 7.47 0.72
CA ASP A 142 18.43 7.94 2.09
C ASP A 142 17.09 8.29 2.76
N LEU A 143 16.74 7.56 3.82
CA LEU A 143 15.52 7.75 4.62
C LEU A 143 15.82 8.36 6.00
N SER A 144 17.05 8.80 6.25
CA SER A 144 17.50 9.31 7.55
C SER A 144 16.69 10.53 8.02
N GLY A 145 16.12 11.30 7.10
CA GLY A 145 15.23 12.44 7.39
C GLY A 145 13.75 12.10 7.53
N CYS A 146 13.36 10.83 7.37
CA CYS A 146 11.96 10.42 7.44
C CYS A 146 11.57 10.09 8.88
N LYS A 147 10.44 10.63 9.35
CA LYS A 147 10.02 10.52 10.75
C LYS A 147 9.52 9.12 11.12
N ALA A 148 9.09 8.34 10.13
CA ALA A 148 8.51 7.02 10.31
C ALA A 148 8.62 6.12 9.05
N ALA A 149 9.62 6.34 8.20
CA ALA A 149 9.80 5.50 7.02
C ALA A 149 10.40 4.14 7.42
N GLY A 150 9.82 3.05 6.92
CA GLY A 150 10.45 1.72 7.01
C GLY A 150 10.12 0.91 8.27
N GLY A 151 8.84 0.65 8.52
CA GLY A 151 8.46 -0.48 9.39
C GLY A 151 8.42 -1.79 8.61
N ASP A 152 8.44 -2.94 9.29
CA ASP A 152 8.32 -4.28 8.67
C ASP A 152 7.00 -4.51 7.91
N LYS A 153 6.05 -3.57 8.00
CA LYS A 153 4.71 -3.68 7.43
C LYS A 153 4.30 -2.41 6.70
N ALA A 154 3.70 -2.62 5.54
CA ALA A 154 3.03 -1.59 4.77
C ALA A 154 1.94 -0.90 5.61
N LEU A 155 1.95 0.43 5.60
CA LEU A 155 0.93 1.26 6.24
C LEU A 155 -0.08 1.74 5.21
N SER A 156 -1.33 1.93 5.62
CA SER A 156 -2.28 2.66 4.78
C SER A 156 -1.81 4.11 4.59
N LEU A 157 -2.15 4.73 3.46
CA LEU A 157 -1.75 6.11 3.14
C LEU A 157 -2.08 7.09 4.27
N SER A 158 -3.28 7.00 4.85
CA SER A 158 -3.67 7.86 5.99
C SER A 158 -2.78 7.65 7.22
N LYS A 159 -2.38 6.41 7.51
CA LYS A 159 -1.50 6.12 8.64
C LYS A 159 -0.06 6.58 8.37
N ALA A 160 0.43 6.41 7.14
CA ALA A 160 1.73 6.92 6.70
C ALA A 160 1.79 8.45 6.79
N ILE A 161 0.74 9.15 6.33
CA ILE A 161 0.64 10.61 6.45
C ILE A 161 0.69 11.06 7.91
N ARG A 162 -0.10 10.45 8.82
CA ARG A 162 -0.05 10.79 10.25
C ARG A 162 1.33 10.56 10.87
N ALA A 163 2.01 9.51 10.45
CA ALA A 163 3.31 9.16 11.00
C ALA A 163 4.39 10.18 10.56
N GLN A 164 4.31 10.67 9.33
CA GLN A 164 5.26 11.62 8.77
C GLN A 164 4.92 13.08 9.12
N SER A 165 3.64 13.43 9.15
CA SER A 165 3.11 14.74 9.52
C SER A 165 1.94 14.60 10.50
N PRO A 166 2.23 14.55 11.82
CA PRO A 166 1.22 14.31 12.86
C PRO A 166 0.14 15.39 12.95
N GLU A 167 0.45 16.60 12.51
CA GLU A 167 -0.44 17.77 12.55
C GLU A 167 -1.36 17.87 11.32
N ALA A 168 -1.07 17.14 10.24
CA ALA A 168 -1.87 17.16 9.03
C ALA A 168 -3.22 16.43 9.21
N ASP A 169 -4.27 16.90 8.53
CA ASP A 169 -5.49 16.12 8.34
C ASP A 169 -5.24 14.95 7.38
N ALA A 170 -4.72 13.86 7.93
CA ALA A 170 -4.39 12.69 7.15
C ALA A 170 -5.61 12.01 6.50
N LYS A 171 -6.82 12.16 7.05
CA LYS A 171 -8.01 11.57 6.44
C LYS A 171 -8.45 12.40 5.24
N GLY A 172 -8.53 13.72 5.39
CA GLY A 172 -8.83 14.64 4.29
C GLY A 172 -7.79 14.56 3.18
N ALA A 173 -6.50 14.57 3.53
CA ALA A 173 -5.41 14.47 2.56
C ALA A 173 -5.43 13.14 1.78
N THR A 174 -5.72 12.02 2.45
CA THR A 174 -5.87 10.72 1.77
C THR A 174 -7.02 10.76 0.77
N LYS A 175 -8.21 11.23 1.19
CA LYS A 175 -9.38 11.31 0.30
C LYS A 175 -9.13 12.22 -0.89
N ASN A 176 -8.51 13.38 -0.67
CA ASN A 176 -8.18 14.32 -1.73
C ASN A 176 -7.20 13.68 -2.74
N ALA A 177 -6.14 13.05 -2.23
CA ALA A 177 -5.14 12.42 -3.08
C ALA A 177 -5.69 11.21 -3.86
N GLU A 178 -6.55 10.39 -3.24
CA GLU A 178 -7.27 9.31 -3.93
C GLU A 178 -8.20 9.83 -5.02
N GLN A 179 -8.84 10.98 -4.79
CA GLN A 179 -9.69 11.61 -5.78
C GLN A 179 -8.86 12.11 -6.97
N GLN A 180 -7.75 12.80 -6.72
CA GLN A 180 -6.81 13.23 -7.76
C GLN A 180 -6.25 12.05 -8.56
N ALA A 181 -5.87 10.96 -7.89
CA ALA A 181 -5.43 9.73 -8.54
C ALA A 181 -6.49 9.13 -9.48
N LYS A 182 -7.76 9.12 -9.06
CA LYS A 182 -8.87 8.65 -9.90
C LYS A 182 -9.08 9.55 -11.10
N ASP A 183 -9.02 10.86 -10.90
CA ASP A 183 -9.24 11.82 -11.99
C ASP A 183 -8.08 11.78 -13.01
N ASP A 184 -6.86 11.51 -12.56
CA ASP A 184 -5.73 11.23 -13.44
C ASP A 184 -5.94 10.02 -14.36
N LEU A 185 -6.50 8.93 -13.83
CA LEU A 185 -6.82 7.76 -14.63
C LEU A 185 -8.01 7.99 -15.58
N LYS A 186 -9.05 8.68 -15.11
CA LYS A 186 -10.23 9.00 -15.94
C LYS A 186 -9.86 9.85 -17.14
N ASP A 187 -8.96 10.83 -16.97
CA ASP A 187 -8.51 11.69 -18.06
C ASP A 187 -7.79 10.91 -19.18
N LEU A 188 -7.29 9.71 -18.87
CA LEU A 188 -6.69 8.81 -19.86
C LEU A 188 -7.70 7.85 -20.52
N GLY A 189 -8.97 7.87 -20.10
CA GLY A 189 -10.00 6.93 -20.54
C GLY A 189 -9.81 5.52 -19.98
N ALA A 190 -9.15 5.39 -18.82
CA ALA A 190 -8.92 4.13 -18.12
C ALA A 190 -10.09 3.70 -17.20
#